data_AF-R6XLX9-F1
#
_entry.id   AF-R6XLX9-F1
#
_cell.length_a   1.000
_cell.length_b   1.000
_cell.length_c   1.000
_cell.angle_alpha   90.00
_cell.angle_beta   90.00
_cell.angle_gamma   90.00
#
_symmetry.space_group_name_H-M   'P 1'
#
loop_
_entity.id
_entity.type
_entity.pdbx_description
1 polymer ?
#
loop_
_entity_poly.entity_id
_entity_poly.type
_entity_poly.pdbx_seq_one_letter_code
_entity_poly.pdbx_strand_id
1 'polypeptide(L)'
;MKFGRTVKISNELHIVTEALEKVIEANTLMSGIGFENIGCAASHCVCNGLTDVANGEKILHGEKVAFGIMCQLVAENADPDLVDRLLEFYYDVGLPMTLKDMSIEKTDENFKRIVGNPEHTEWVKEAVAITPEAIINYIKMADALGELYKSKRIK
;
A
#
# COMPACT_ATOMS: atom_id res chain seq x y z
N MET A 1 5.60 -13.10 -2.64
CA MET A 1 6.90 -12.49 -2.23
C MET A 1 8.12 -13.19 -2.81
N LYS A 2 8.14 -14.54 -2.87
CA LYS A 2 9.29 -15.41 -3.25
C LYS A 2 10.20 -14.94 -4.41
N PHE A 3 9.69 -14.17 -5.39
CA PHE A 3 10.46 -13.75 -6.57
C PHE A 3 10.74 -12.23 -6.66
N GLY A 4 10.14 -11.39 -5.81
CA GLY A 4 10.15 -9.93 -6.07
C GLY A 4 11.54 -9.31 -6.11
N ARG A 5 12.43 -9.68 -5.19
CA ARG A 5 13.81 -9.20 -5.19
C ARG A 5 14.58 -9.61 -6.44
N THR A 6 14.48 -10.88 -6.83
CA THR A 6 15.18 -11.40 -8.02
C THR A 6 14.62 -10.81 -9.31
N VAL A 7 13.31 -10.55 -9.36
CA VAL A 7 12.64 -9.91 -10.51
C VAL A 7 13.04 -8.45 -10.65
N LYS A 8 13.09 -7.71 -9.53
CA LYS A 8 13.61 -6.34 -9.52
C LYS A 8 15.03 -6.29 -10.10
N ILE A 9 15.92 -7.14 -9.61
CA ILE A 9 17.30 -7.24 -10.11
C ILE A 9 17.33 -7.62 -11.59
N SER A 10 16.48 -8.57 -12.02
CA SER A 10 16.40 -8.97 -13.44
C SER A 10 16.01 -7.77 -14.32
N ASN A 11 15.04 -6.96 -13.88
CA ASN A 11 14.62 -5.76 -14.58
C ASN A 11 15.71 -4.67 -14.61
N GLU A 12 16.38 -4.42 -13.48
CA GLU A 12 17.50 -3.46 -13.38
C GLU A 12 18.69 -3.83 -14.27
N LEU A 13 18.94 -5.13 -14.46
CA LEU A 13 19.98 -5.64 -15.36
C LEU A 13 19.51 -5.79 -16.81
N HIS A 14 18.24 -5.49 -17.11
CA HIS A 14 17.62 -5.71 -18.42
C HIS A 14 17.74 -7.15 -18.94
N ILE A 15 17.63 -8.14 -18.05
CA ILE A 15 17.66 -9.57 -18.39
C ILE A 15 16.27 -10.19 -18.22
N VAL A 16 15.84 -10.94 -19.24
CA VAL A 16 14.57 -11.66 -19.19
C VAL A 16 14.78 -13.03 -18.55
N THR A 17 14.16 -13.22 -17.40
CA THR A 17 14.10 -14.51 -16.70
C THR A 17 12.66 -14.99 -16.63
N GLU A 18 12.44 -16.29 -16.47
CA GLU A 18 11.09 -16.84 -16.29
C GLU A 18 10.37 -16.19 -15.09
N ALA A 19 11.11 -15.84 -14.04
CA ALA A 19 10.57 -15.13 -12.89
C ALA A 19 10.08 -13.72 -13.27
N LEU A 20 10.78 -13.02 -14.15
CA LEU A 20 10.37 -11.69 -14.64
C LEU A 20 9.07 -11.79 -15.46
N GLU A 21 9.00 -12.74 -16.40
CA GLU A 21 7.79 -12.99 -17.20
C GLU A 21 6.57 -13.28 -16.31
N LYS A 22 6.74 -14.13 -15.28
CA LYS A 22 5.68 -14.44 -14.32
C LYS A 22 5.19 -13.22 -13.55
N VAL A 23 6.08 -12.28 -13.20
CA VAL A 23 5.66 -11.04 -12.52
C VAL A 23 5.02 -10.04 -13.48
N ILE A 24 5.47 -9.98 -14.74
CA ILE A 24 4.78 -9.19 -15.77
C ILE A 24 3.35 -9.70 -15.94
N GLU A 25 3.16 -11.01 -16.10
CA GLU A 25 1.84 -11.63 -16.17
C GLU A 25 1.01 -11.35 -14.89
N ALA A 26 1.61 -11.48 -13.71
CA ALA A 26 0.92 -11.22 -12.45
C ALA A 26 0.44 -9.76 -12.34
N ASN A 27 1.29 -8.81 -12.72
CA ASN A 27 0.99 -7.38 -12.63
C ASN A 27 0.00 -6.92 -13.70
N THR A 28 -0.07 -7.59 -14.85
CA THR A 28 -0.94 -7.19 -15.97
C THR A 28 -2.19 -8.05 -16.05
N LEU A 29 -2.06 -9.35 -16.27
CA LEU A 29 -3.19 -10.24 -16.54
C LEU A 29 -3.91 -10.63 -15.25
N MET A 30 -3.19 -11.21 -14.28
CA MET A 30 -3.82 -11.72 -13.06
C MET A 30 -4.38 -10.58 -12.21
N SER A 31 -3.62 -9.50 -12.04
CA SER A 31 -4.08 -8.30 -11.36
C SER A 31 -5.30 -7.71 -12.06
N GLY A 32 -5.23 -7.56 -13.39
CA GLY A 32 -6.32 -7.01 -14.22
C GLY A 32 -7.63 -7.77 -14.06
N ILE A 33 -7.63 -9.06 -14.38
CA ILE A 33 -8.82 -9.91 -14.28
C ILE A 33 -9.28 -10.02 -12.81
N GLY A 34 -8.34 -10.11 -11.87
CA GLY A 34 -8.65 -10.22 -10.44
C GLY A 34 -9.43 -9.02 -9.93
N PHE A 35 -8.93 -7.80 -10.15
CA PHE A 35 -9.63 -6.60 -9.67
C PHE A 35 -10.93 -6.37 -10.45
N GLU A 36 -10.99 -6.64 -11.75
CA GLU A 36 -12.19 -6.38 -12.55
C GLU A 36 -13.35 -7.31 -12.17
N ASN A 37 -13.07 -8.56 -11.78
CA ASN A 37 -14.08 -9.55 -11.43
C ASN A 37 -14.44 -9.58 -9.94
N ILE A 38 -13.61 -9.04 -9.04
CA ILE A 38 -13.81 -9.08 -7.58
C ILE A 38 -14.02 -7.67 -6.99
N GLY A 39 -13.46 -6.64 -7.64
CA GLY A 39 -13.52 -5.25 -7.22
C GLY A 39 -12.39 -4.84 -6.29
N CYS A 40 -12.32 -3.53 -6.04
CA CYS A 40 -11.41 -2.93 -5.06
C CYS A 40 -12.05 -2.80 -3.67
N ALA A 41 -11.23 -2.47 -2.67
CA ALA A 41 -11.62 -2.33 -1.27
C ALA A 41 -10.82 -1.18 -0.60
N ALA A 42 -10.61 -1.20 0.74
CA ALA A 42 -10.04 -0.08 1.49
C ALA A 42 -8.69 0.43 0.95
N SER A 43 -7.80 -0.46 0.49
CA SER A 43 -6.49 -0.09 -0.05
C SER A 43 -6.55 0.93 -1.18
N HIS A 44 -7.50 0.79 -2.10
CA HIS A 44 -7.67 1.73 -3.21
C HIS A 44 -8.37 3.02 -2.79
N CYS A 45 -9.19 3.01 -1.74
CA CYS A 45 -9.74 4.22 -1.14
C CYS A 45 -8.63 5.13 -0.61
N VAL A 46 -7.69 4.55 0.15
CA VAL A 46 -6.50 5.30 0.61
C VAL A 46 -5.67 5.78 -0.58
N CYS A 47 -5.45 4.94 -1.59
CA CYS A 47 -4.72 5.34 -2.80
C CYS A 47 -5.36 6.55 -3.50
N ASN A 48 -6.69 6.57 -3.61
CA ASN A 48 -7.42 7.68 -4.21
C ASN A 48 -7.24 8.95 -3.38
N GLY A 49 -7.45 8.88 -2.07
CA GLY A 49 -7.27 10.06 -1.20
C GLY A 49 -5.82 10.56 -1.14
N LEU A 50 -4.82 9.68 -1.23
CA LEU A 50 -3.41 10.06 -1.36
C LEU A 50 -3.13 10.86 -2.64
N THR A 51 -3.96 10.73 -3.67
CA THR A 51 -3.85 11.51 -4.90
C THR A 51 -4.31 12.96 -4.71
N ASP A 52 -5.20 13.22 -3.75
CA ASP A 52 -5.76 14.55 -3.47
C ASP A 52 -4.91 15.38 -2.49
N VAL A 53 -3.86 14.77 -1.92
CA VAL A 53 -2.86 15.43 -1.08
C VAL A 53 -1.86 16.20 -1.94
N ALA A 54 -1.30 17.30 -1.42
CA ALA A 54 -0.28 18.07 -2.12
C ALA A 54 0.94 17.19 -2.49
N ASN A 55 1.37 17.21 -3.76
CA ASN A 55 2.37 16.33 -4.37
C ASN A 55 1.97 14.86 -4.49
N GLY A 56 0.73 14.51 -4.14
CA GLY A 56 0.19 13.16 -4.24
C GLY A 56 0.26 12.62 -5.67
N GLU A 57 0.10 13.46 -6.67
CA GLU A 57 0.16 13.12 -8.10
C GLU A 57 1.53 12.61 -8.58
N LYS A 58 2.61 12.92 -7.84
CA LYS A 58 3.99 12.51 -8.20
C LYS A 58 4.33 11.10 -7.74
N ILE A 59 3.54 10.54 -6.84
CA ILE A 59 3.74 9.18 -6.31
C ILE A 59 3.10 8.19 -7.30
N LEU A 60 3.80 7.10 -7.62
CA LEU A 60 3.28 6.09 -8.54
C LEU A 60 2.03 5.41 -7.95
N HIS A 61 1.11 5.00 -8.81
CA HIS A 61 -0.13 4.35 -8.37
C HIS A 61 0.14 3.13 -7.47
N GLY A 62 1.04 2.23 -7.88
CA GLY A 62 1.39 1.04 -7.10
C GLY A 62 2.03 1.35 -5.74
N GLU A 63 2.73 2.48 -5.61
CA GLU A 63 3.32 2.93 -4.33
C GLU A 63 2.23 3.38 -3.35
N LYS A 64 1.23 4.13 -3.83
CA LYS A 64 0.05 4.51 -3.03
C LYS A 64 -0.78 3.31 -2.62
N VAL A 65 -1.03 2.38 -3.55
CA VAL A 65 -1.77 1.14 -3.28
C VAL A 65 -1.04 0.29 -2.25
N ALA A 66 0.30 0.18 -2.34
CA ALA A 66 1.09 -0.57 -1.35
C ALA A 66 0.88 -0.02 0.07
N PHE A 67 0.99 1.30 0.27
CA PHE A 67 0.68 1.89 1.57
C PHE A 67 -0.79 1.71 1.98
N GLY A 68 -1.71 1.80 1.03
CA GLY A 68 -3.13 1.52 1.24
C GLY A 68 -3.41 0.09 1.73
N ILE A 69 -2.69 -0.91 1.22
CA ILE A 69 -2.80 -2.31 1.69
C ILE A 69 -2.40 -2.40 3.16
N MET A 70 -1.35 -1.70 3.61
CA MET A 70 -0.98 -1.68 5.03
C MET A 70 -2.09 -1.08 5.90
N CYS A 71 -2.75 -0.01 5.43
CA CYS A 71 -3.89 0.58 6.11
C CYS A 71 -5.07 -0.40 6.20
N GLN A 72 -5.35 -1.12 5.11
CA GLN A 72 -6.40 -2.14 5.05
C GLN A 72 -6.11 -3.31 6.04
N LEU A 73 -4.90 -3.85 6.04
CA LEU A 73 -4.51 -4.93 6.97
C LEU A 73 -4.61 -4.52 8.44
N VAL A 74 -4.28 -3.26 8.76
CA VAL A 74 -4.47 -2.70 10.10
C VAL A 74 -5.96 -2.61 10.44
N ALA A 75 -6.80 -2.15 9.50
CA ALA A 75 -8.24 -2.05 9.71
C ALA A 75 -8.89 -3.42 9.93
N GLU A 76 -8.45 -4.43 9.17
CA GLU A 76 -8.89 -5.82 9.27
C GLU A 76 -8.36 -6.55 10.52
N ASN A 77 -7.47 -5.92 11.29
CA ASN A 77 -6.74 -6.56 12.39
C ASN A 77 -6.09 -7.89 11.94
N ALA A 78 -5.39 -7.82 10.80
CA ALA A 78 -4.75 -8.97 10.17
C ALA A 78 -3.65 -9.58 11.05
N ASP A 79 -3.28 -10.82 10.74
CA ASP A 79 -2.20 -11.55 11.41
C ASP A 79 -0.89 -10.72 11.40
N PRO A 80 -0.28 -10.44 12.57
CA PRO A 80 1.00 -9.74 12.66
C PRO A 80 2.11 -10.37 11.80
N ASP A 81 2.13 -11.70 11.66
CA ASP A 81 3.13 -12.39 10.82
C ASP A 81 2.94 -12.07 9.33
N LEU A 82 1.70 -11.81 8.90
CA LEU A 82 1.42 -11.35 7.53
C LEU A 82 1.91 -9.92 7.34
N VAL A 83 1.62 -9.03 8.29
CA VAL A 83 2.05 -7.63 8.28
C VAL A 83 3.57 -7.52 8.20
N ASP A 84 4.29 -8.26 9.05
CA ASP A 84 5.75 -8.27 9.08
C ASP A 84 6.37 -8.78 7.77
N ARG A 85 5.80 -9.87 7.20
CA ARG A 85 6.25 -10.37 5.89
C ARG A 85 6.03 -9.34 4.78
N LEU A 86 4.95 -8.57 4.83
CA LEU A 86 4.65 -7.55 3.83
C LEU A 86 5.56 -6.34 3.93
N LEU A 87 5.86 -5.88 5.14
CA LEU A 87 6.86 -4.85 5.38
C LEU A 87 8.26 -5.30 4.92
N GLU A 88 8.64 -6.56 5.17
CA GLU A 88 9.88 -7.11 4.65
C GLU A 88 9.94 -7.08 3.12
N PHE A 89 8.87 -7.53 2.47
CA PHE A 89 8.78 -7.48 1.02
C PHE A 89 8.85 -6.05 0.48
N TYR A 90 8.11 -5.10 1.08
CA TYR A 90 8.12 -3.69 0.66
C TYR A 90 9.51 -3.11 0.76
N TYR A 91 10.20 -3.36 1.87
CA TYR A 91 11.59 -2.95 2.04
C TYR A 91 12.50 -3.53 0.96
N ASP A 92 12.41 -4.83 0.68
CA ASP A 92 13.26 -5.53 -0.29
C ASP A 92 13.06 -5.04 -1.73
N VAL A 93 11.83 -4.70 -2.12
CA VAL A 93 11.54 -4.18 -3.48
C VAL A 93 11.58 -2.66 -3.57
N GLY A 94 11.66 -1.94 -2.44
CA GLY A 94 11.74 -0.49 -2.39
C GLY A 94 10.39 0.23 -2.47
N LEU A 95 9.31 -0.41 -2.01
CA LEU A 95 7.99 0.23 -1.87
C LEU A 95 7.94 1.09 -0.59
N PRO A 96 7.15 2.18 -0.58
CA PRO A 96 7.01 3.00 0.61
C PRO A 96 6.26 2.26 1.72
N MET A 97 6.69 2.49 2.96
CA MET A 97 6.03 1.94 4.16
C MET A 97 5.48 3.03 5.07
N THR A 98 5.79 4.30 4.80
CA THR A 98 5.41 5.45 5.62
C THR A 98 4.94 6.61 4.73
N LEU A 99 4.16 7.53 5.30
CA LEU A 99 3.79 8.77 4.63
C LEU A 99 5.03 9.60 4.28
N LYS A 100 6.07 9.54 5.12
CA LYS A 100 7.36 10.19 4.87
C LYS A 100 8.05 9.67 3.60
N ASP A 101 7.99 8.37 3.33
CA ASP A 101 8.58 7.77 2.12
C ASP A 101 7.94 8.30 0.84
N MET A 102 6.67 8.69 0.94
CA MET A 102 5.89 9.30 -0.12
C MET A 102 5.94 10.83 -0.11
N SER A 103 6.78 11.44 0.74
CA SER A 103 6.88 12.90 0.92
C SER A 103 5.56 13.58 1.33
N ILE A 104 4.72 12.87 2.09
CA ILE A 104 3.46 13.38 2.62
C ILE A 104 3.62 13.79 4.08
N GLU A 105 3.25 15.03 4.38
CA GLU A 105 3.24 15.54 5.75
C GLU A 105 2.04 15.02 6.55
N LYS A 106 2.25 14.72 7.83
CA LYS A 106 1.22 14.17 8.74
C LYS A 106 0.35 15.28 9.36
N THR A 107 -0.29 16.09 8.52
CA THR A 107 -1.19 17.17 8.97
C THR A 107 -2.64 16.69 9.02
N ASP A 108 -3.47 17.29 9.87
CA ASP A 108 -4.90 16.98 9.95
C ASP A 108 -5.62 17.21 8.61
N GLU A 109 -5.17 18.21 7.84
CA GLU A 109 -5.69 18.48 6.51
C GLU A 109 -5.38 17.35 5.52
N ASN A 110 -4.13 16.84 5.51
CA ASN A 110 -3.78 15.71 4.67
C ASN A 110 -4.53 14.45 5.08
N PHE A 111 -4.69 14.19 6.38
CA PHE A 111 -5.49 13.06 6.85
C PHE A 111 -6.95 13.15 6.40
N LYS A 112 -7.58 14.33 6.51
CA LYS A 112 -8.95 14.53 6.02
C LYS A 112 -9.07 14.30 4.51
N ARG A 113 -8.09 14.75 3.72
CA ARG A 113 -8.05 14.50 2.27
C ARG A 113 -7.91 13.02 1.94
N ILE A 114 -7.00 12.31 2.61
CA ILE A 114 -6.80 10.87 2.39
C ILE A 114 -8.07 10.08 2.68
N VAL A 115 -8.81 10.47 3.73
CA VAL A 115 -10.05 9.80 4.14
C VAL A 115 -11.21 10.13 3.18
N GLY A 116 -11.31 11.37 2.71
CA GLY A 116 -12.38 11.82 1.84
C GLY A 116 -13.76 11.62 2.46
N ASN A 117 -14.69 11.02 1.71
CA ASN A 117 -16.03 10.64 2.18
C ASN A 117 -16.17 9.10 2.12
N PRO A 118 -15.78 8.37 3.19
CA PRO A 118 -15.63 6.92 3.17
C PRO A 118 -16.90 6.16 2.75
N GLU A 119 -18.08 6.64 3.15
CA GLU A 119 -19.39 6.05 2.85
C GLU A 119 -19.71 6.06 1.34
N HIS A 120 -19.01 6.88 0.55
CA HIS A 120 -19.16 6.98 -0.90
C HIS A 120 -17.97 6.36 -1.64
N THR A 121 -17.23 5.46 -0.99
CA THR A 121 -16.06 4.77 -1.56
C THR A 121 -16.20 3.26 -1.39
N GLU A 122 -15.28 2.51 -2.01
CA GLU A 122 -15.21 1.04 -1.87
C GLU A 122 -14.93 0.55 -0.44
N TRP A 123 -14.61 1.44 0.51
CA TRP A 123 -14.45 1.09 1.92
C TRP A 123 -15.72 0.46 2.50
N VAL A 124 -16.90 0.79 1.96
CA VAL A 124 -18.18 0.19 2.36
C VAL A 124 -18.24 -1.32 2.19
N LYS A 125 -17.33 -1.91 1.41
CA LYS A 125 -17.21 -3.36 1.23
C LYS A 125 -16.47 -4.05 2.38
N GLU A 126 -15.74 -3.30 3.20
CA GLU A 126 -15.00 -3.83 4.33
C GLU A 126 -15.92 -4.09 5.53
N ALA A 127 -15.72 -5.21 6.21
CA ALA A 127 -16.43 -5.53 7.44
C ALA A 127 -15.76 -4.88 8.68
N VAL A 128 -15.30 -3.64 8.54
CA VAL A 128 -14.53 -2.88 9.55
C VAL A 128 -15.13 -1.49 9.76
N ALA A 129 -14.63 -0.73 10.74
CA ALA A 129 -15.14 0.62 10.98
C ALA A 129 -14.83 1.56 9.80
N ILE A 130 -15.83 2.36 9.41
CA ILE A 130 -15.77 3.29 8.27
C ILE A 130 -15.74 4.77 8.68
N THR A 131 -15.74 5.06 9.98
CA THR A 131 -15.75 6.46 10.44
C THR A 131 -14.44 7.16 10.06
N PRO A 132 -14.48 8.48 9.76
CA PRO A 132 -13.26 9.23 9.45
C PRO A 132 -12.17 9.08 10.51
N GLU A 133 -12.55 9.12 11.79
CA GLU A 133 -11.63 8.92 12.91
C GLU A 133 -10.97 7.54 12.89
N ALA A 134 -11.73 6.47 12.65
CA ALA A 134 -11.20 5.12 12.58
C ALA A 134 -10.18 4.99 11.44
N ILE A 135 -10.51 5.51 10.25
CA ILE A 135 -9.63 5.45 9.08
C ILE A 135 -8.33 6.24 9.32
N ILE A 136 -8.42 7.42 9.94
CA ILE A 136 -7.23 8.18 10.35
C ILE A 136 -6.35 7.36 11.31
N ASN A 137 -6.96 6.66 12.27
CA ASN A 137 -6.22 5.82 13.21
C ASN A 137 -5.55 4.64 12.50
N TYR A 138 -6.21 4.01 11.51
CA TYR A 138 -5.61 2.95 10.70
C TYR A 138 -4.41 3.45 9.89
N ILE A 139 -4.53 4.63 9.26
CA ILE A 139 -3.45 5.26 8.52
C ILE A 139 -2.26 5.56 9.45
N LYS A 140 -2.51 6.16 10.61
CA LYS A 140 -1.46 6.48 11.60
C LYS A 140 -0.76 5.23 12.11
N MET A 141 -1.50 4.16 12.35
CA MET A 141 -0.94 2.91 12.82
C MET A 141 -0.13 2.19 11.73
N ALA A 142 -0.60 2.17 10.48
CA ALA A 142 0.15 1.63 9.35
C ALA A 142 1.48 2.37 9.14
N ASP A 143 1.45 3.70 9.20
CA ASP A 143 2.64 4.54 9.14
C ASP A 143 3.63 4.28 10.30
N ALA A 144 3.12 4.15 11.53
CA ALA A 144 3.94 3.83 12.70
C ALA A 144 4.59 2.44 12.61
N LEU A 145 3.89 1.44 12.06
CA LEU A 145 4.46 0.11 11.80
C LEU A 145 5.61 0.18 10.80
N GLY A 146 5.45 0.95 9.72
CA GLY A 146 6.52 1.21 8.75
C GLY A 146 7.73 1.89 9.38
N GLU A 147 7.53 2.92 10.20
CA GLU A 147 8.61 3.60 10.93
C GLU A 147 9.34 2.65 11.89
N LEU A 148 8.59 1.85 12.66
CA LEU A 148 9.15 0.86 13.58
C LEU A 148 9.99 -0.17 12.84
N TYR A 149 9.47 -0.73 11.74
CA TYR A 149 10.19 -1.72 10.93
C TYR A 149 11.51 -1.16 10.41
N LYS A 150 11.50 0.05 9.84
CA LYS A 150 12.71 0.72 9.35
C LYS A 150 13.72 0.99 10.48
N SER A 151 13.25 1.40 11.65
CA SER A 151 14.14 1.67 12.80
C SER A 151 14.91 0.43 13.27
N LYS A 152 14.31 -0.76 13.16
CA LYS A 152 14.93 -2.05 13.52
C LYS A 152 16.01 -2.49 12.53
N ARG A 153 15.92 -2.07 11.25
CA ARG A 153 16.86 -2.42 10.17
C ARG A 153 18.07 -1.48 10.06
N ILE A 154 18.02 -0.31 10.70
CA ILE A 154 19.12 0.69 10.72
C ILE A 154 20.14 0.39 11.84
N LYS A 155 19.83 -0.55 12.75
CA LYS A 155 20.78 -1.07 13.75
C LYS A 155 21.59 -2.23 13.19
#